data_AF-A0A7X4IR76-F1
#
_entry.id   AF-A0A7X4IR76-F1
#
_cell.length_a   1.000
_cell.length_b   1.000
_cell.length_c   1.000
_cell.angle_alpha   90.00
_cell.angle_beta   90.00
_cell.angle_gamma   90.00
#
_symmetry.space_group_name_H-M   'P 1'
#
loop_
_entity.id
_entity.type
_entity.pdbx_description
1 polymer ?
#
loop_
_entity_poly.entity_id
_entity_poly.type
_entity_poly.pdbx_seq_one_letter_code
_entity_poly.pdbx_strand_id
1 'polypeptide(L)'
;MKPQRSPFRTALAALPLLAIALIATLLQPPALQAQEKPTLTADDYGQWESLGGGTLSPDGRWLAVGINRVNREGELRIHATDSDSVVVVPFATRPVFSSDNRWLAYSIGVSPDERERMQEARQTVKNKLGLLNLTTGEQETIDDIQSFSFSDDGLYMTLRLYKPEGRESNGVDVLVRDMTTGRRTITLGNVAQMAWQDEGHLIAMTMDTEDQMGNGVSLYNALTGQMRTLDADEATYRHLAWREDEADLVVLKTYSDEEHEDTAHVVMAWRDLDDDDSRAFVLDPREDEGTMVPAGVRVVEYRRPSWSEDGNTIFLGLQERRPVENAEDEEAEGDEG
;
A
#
# COMPACT_ATOMS: atom_id res chain seq x y z
N MET A 1 -100.89 53.82 -12.62
CA MET A 1 -99.86 54.71 -12.03
C MET A 1 -99.71 54.35 -10.55
N LYS A 2 -98.46 54.24 -10.04
CA LYS A 2 -98.03 53.96 -8.64
C LYS A 2 -98.85 54.70 -7.55
N PRO A 3 -98.78 54.39 -6.22
CA PRO A 3 -97.87 53.48 -5.48
C PRO A 3 -98.45 52.68 -4.25
N GLN A 4 -97.57 51.83 -3.69
CA GLN A 4 -97.38 51.36 -2.31
C GLN A 4 -98.18 51.97 -1.13
N ARG A 5 -98.56 51.09 -0.17
CA ARG A 5 -98.46 51.29 1.29
C ARG A 5 -98.13 49.98 2.03
N SER A 6 -97.18 50.05 2.95
CA SER A 6 -96.68 49.05 3.93
C SER A 6 -97.66 48.84 5.11
N PRO A 7 -97.53 47.87 6.06
CA PRO A 7 -96.40 47.81 7.03
C PRO A 7 -95.98 46.43 7.60
N PHE A 8 -94.75 46.42 8.15
CA PHE A 8 -94.20 45.68 9.29
C PHE A 8 -94.97 44.49 9.93
N ARG A 9 -94.24 43.38 10.13
CA ARG A 9 -94.15 42.69 11.44
C ARG A 9 -92.74 42.18 11.71
N THR A 10 -92.20 42.66 12.82
CA THR A 10 -90.99 42.27 13.53
C THR A 10 -91.09 40.85 14.10
N ALA A 11 -90.06 40.03 13.93
CA ALA A 11 -89.81 38.85 14.75
C ALA A 11 -88.40 38.97 15.35
N LEU A 12 -88.34 39.12 16.67
CA LEU A 12 -87.13 39.14 17.47
C LEU A 12 -86.71 37.67 17.69
N ALA A 13 -85.58 37.24 17.15
CA ALA A 13 -84.97 35.95 17.48
C ALA A 13 -83.68 36.21 18.26
N ALA A 14 -83.69 35.80 19.53
CA ALA A 14 -82.53 35.76 20.39
C ALA A 14 -81.61 34.58 20.03
N LEU A 15 -80.34 34.68 20.46
CA LEU A 15 -79.19 33.76 20.32
C LEU A 15 -78.35 33.95 19.04
N PRO A 16 -77.04 34.24 19.20
CA PRO A 16 -76.10 33.17 19.51
C PRO A 16 -74.93 33.61 20.43
N LEU A 17 -74.99 33.28 21.73
CA LEU A 17 -73.82 33.35 22.61
C LEU A 17 -73.16 31.97 22.83
N LEU A 18 -73.74 30.90 22.28
CA LEU A 18 -73.22 29.52 22.41
C LEU A 18 -72.28 29.10 21.26
N ALA A 19 -72.28 29.82 20.14
CA ALA A 19 -71.49 29.44 18.96
C ALA A 19 -70.02 29.91 19.01
N ILE A 20 -69.70 30.92 19.83
CA ILE A 20 -68.33 31.45 19.93
C ILE A 20 -67.47 30.63 20.90
N ALA A 21 -68.08 29.94 21.88
CA ALA A 21 -67.37 29.06 22.81
C ALA A 21 -66.92 27.72 22.18
N LEU A 22 -67.55 27.27 21.08
CA LEU A 22 -67.22 25.99 20.44
C LEU A 22 -66.14 26.10 19.36
N ILE A 23 -65.85 27.31 18.86
CA ILE A 23 -64.81 27.53 17.84
C ILE A 23 -63.46 27.86 18.49
N ALA A 24 -63.44 28.32 19.75
CA ALA A 24 -62.21 28.59 20.50
C ALA A 24 -61.50 27.33 21.06
N THR A 25 -62.14 26.16 21.03
CA THR A 25 -61.55 24.89 21.49
C THR A 25 -60.86 24.07 20.40
N LEU A 26 -60.91 24.50 19.13
CA LEU A 26 -60.31 23.79 17.98
C LEU A 26 -58.98 24.38 17.47
N LEU A 27 -58.46 25.42 18.12
CA LEU A 27 -57.12 25.97 17.87
C LEU A 27 -56.18 25.72 19.07
N GLN A 28 -56.03 24.45 19.47
CA GLN A 28 -54.84 24.09 20.26
C GLN A 28 -53.72 23.76 19.27
N PRO A 29 -52.59 24.51 19.26
CA PRO A 29 -51.42 24.08 18.51
C PRO A 29 -51.02 22.68 19.04
N PRO A 30 -50.66 21.74 18.16
CA PRO A 30 -50.17 20.45 18.62
C PRO A 30 -48.99 20.73 19.56
N ALA A 31 -49.07 20.23 20.79
CA ALA A 31 -47.93 20.20 21.67
C ALA A 31 -46.89 19.31 20.98
N LEU A 32 -45.91 19.95 20.34
CA LEU A 32 -44.67 19.30 19.94
C LEU A 32 -44.05 18.77 21.23
N GLN A 33 -44.34 17.51 21.56
CA GLN A 33 -43.56 16.81 22.56
C GLN A 33 -42.13 16.81 22.03
N ALA A 34 -41.25 17.55 22.70
CA ALA A 34 -39.83 17.42 22.48
C ALA A 34 -39.52 15.93 22.68
N GLN A 35 -39.16 15.23 21.61
CA GLN A 35 -38.64 13.87 21.73
C GLN A 35 -37.41 13.97 22.63
N GLU A 36 -37.48 13.34 23.81
CA GLU A 36 -36.29 13.13 24.62
C GLU A 36 -35.30 12.41 23.71
N LYS A 37 -34.16 13.06 23.45
CA LYS A 37 -33.10 12.47 22.64
C LYS A 37 -32.71 11.15 23.32
N PRO A 38 -32.55 10.05 22.56
CA PRO A 38 -32.18 8.76 23.14
C PRO A 38 -30.94 8.88 24.02
N THR A 39 -30.95 8.22 25.17
CA THR A 39 -29.76 8.10 26.02
C THR A 39 -28.72 7.25 25.29
N LEU A 40 -27.50 7.76 25.18
CA LEU A 40 -26.38 7.02 24.58
C LEU A 40 -26.08 5.75 25.38
N THR A 41 -25.96 4.64 24.67
CA THR A 41 -25.52 3.33 25.13
C THR A 41 -24.03 3.13 24.87
N ALA A 42 -23.44 2.05 25.40
CA ALA A 42 -22.03 1.72 25.13
C ALA A 42 -21.77 1.47 23.63
N ASP A 43 -22.75 0.92 22.91
CA ASP A 43 -22.63 0.59 21.49
C ASP A 43 -22.58 1.85 20.62
N ASP A 44 -23.23 2.95 21.05
CA ASP A 44 -23.23 4.21 20.31
C ASP A 44 -21.81 4.80 20.20
N TYR A 45 -20.96 4.59 21.21
CA TYR A 45 -19.56 5.06 21.19
C TYR A 45 -18.75 4.44 20.04
N GLY A 46 -19.16 3.27 19.53
CA GLY A 46 -18.58 2.61 18.37
C GLY A 46 -18.58 3.49 17.11
N GLN A 47 -19.54 4.40 17.00
CA GLN A 47 -19.76 5.23 15.82
C GLN A 47 -18.85 6.46 15.73
N TRP A 48 -18.11 6.79 16.79
CA TRP A 48 -17.25 7.97 16.82
C TRP A 48 -16.16 7.88 15.76
N GLU A 49 -16.14 8.87 14.88
CA GLU A 49 -15.18 8.98 13.78
C GLU A 49 -13.96 9.78 14.20
N SER A 50 -12.79 9.32 13.76
CA SER A 50 -11.55 10.10 13.74
C SER A 50 -10.98 10.06 12.33
N LEU A 51 -10.37 11.17 11.91
CA LEU A 51 -9.67 11.22 10.63
C LEU A 51 -8.33 10.48 10.75
N GLY A 52 -8.08 9.58 9.81
CA GLY A 52 -6.76 9.01 9.55
C GLY A 52 -5.92 9.93 8.68
N GLY A 53 -4.82 9.38 8.15
CA GLY A 53 -4.02 10.07 7.14
C GLY A 53 -4.85 10.39 5.88
N GLY A 54 -4.69 11.61 5.37
CA GLY A 54 -5.22 12.03 4.09
C GLY A 54 -4.09 12.23 3.07
N THR A 55 -4.39 12.00 1.80
CA THR A 55 -3.49 12.30 0.68
C THR A 55 -4.24 12.99 -0.45
N LEU A 56 -3.59 13.93 -1.12
CA LEU A 56 -4.13 14.65 -2.27
C LEU A 56 -3.59 14.05 -3.56
N SER A 57 -4.38 14.11 -4.64
CA SER A 57 -3.85 13.87 -5.98
C SER A 57 -2.78 14.93 -6.32
N PRO A 58 -1.82 14.62 -7.21
CA PRO A 58 -0.80 15.57 -7.65
C PRO A 58 -1.36 16.93 -8.12
N ASP A 59 -2.51 16.93 -8.79
CA ASP A 59 -3.22 18.14 -9.25
C ASP A 59 -4.11 18.80 -8.17
N GLY A 60 -4.19 18.21 -6.99
CA GLY A 60 -5.00 18.68 -5.86
C GLY A 60 -6.51 18.56 -6.05
N ARG A 61 -7.00 17.94 -7.13
CA ARG A 61 -8.44 17.82 -7.42
C ARG A 61 -9.15 16.71 -6.66
N TRP A 62 -8.40 15.79 -6.06
CA TRP A 62 -8.94 14.68 -5.29
C TRP A 62 -8.27 14.58 -3.92
N LEU A 63 -9.07 14.29 -2.90
CA LEU A 63 -8.63 14.01 -1.53
C LEU A 63 -9.10 12.61 -1.15
N ALA A 64 -8.16 11.73 -0.79
CA ALA A 64 -8.48 10.44 -0.19
C ALA A 64 -8.13 10.48 1.30
N VAL A 65 -9.11 10.24 2.17
CA VAL A 65 -8.95 10.31 3.63
C VAL A 65 -9.51 9.05 4.29
N GLY A 66 -8.71 8.44 5.15
CA GLY A 66 -9.18 7.33 5.99
C GLY A 66 -10.08 7.85 7.11
N ILE A 67 -11.15 7.14 7.40
CA ILE A 67 -12.02 7.36 8.55
C ILE A 67 -11.89 6.15 9.46
N ASN A 68 -11.46 6.38 10.69
CA ASN A 68 -11.36 5.35 11.71
C ASN A 68 -12.53 5.47 12.66
N ARG A 69 -13.14 4.33 13.01
CA ARG A 69 -14.20 4.24 14.02
C ARG A 69 -13.72 3.42 15.21
N VAL A 70 -14.29 3.67 16.39
CA VAL A 70 -13.97 2.92 17.63
C VAL A 70 -14.29 1.43 17.47
N ASN A 71 -15.37 1.10 16.76
CA ASN A 71 -15.73 -0.29 16.46
C ASN A 71 -14.83 -0.98 15.42
N ARG A 72 -13.80 -0.29 14.91
CA ARG A 72 -12.86 -0.75 13.86
C ARG A 72 -13.49 -0.92 12.47
N GLU A 73 -14.70 -0.41 12.26
CA GLU A 73 -15.33 -0.33 10.94
C GLU A 73 -14.90 0.94 10.22
N GLY A 74 -13.61 1.00 9.88
CA GLY A 74 -13.05 2.11 9.12
C GLY A 74 -13.44 2.05 7.64
N GLU A 75 -13.31 3.20 6.97
CA GLU A 75 -13.58 3.36 5.54
C GLU A 75 -12.59 4.35 4.92
N LEU A 76 -12.39 4.27 3.62
CA LEU A 76 -11.75 5.32 2.83
C LEU A 76 -12.83 6.20 2.22
N ARG A 77 -12.73 7.51 2.41
CA ARG A 77 -13.55 8.49 1.70
C ARG A 77 -12.70 9.19 0.65
N ILE A 78 -13.19 9.22 -0.58
CA ILE A 78 -12.52 9.83 -1.74
C ILE A 78 -13.40 10.95 -2.23
N HIS A 79 -12.92 12.18 -2.10
CA HIS A 79 -13.63 13.40 -2.40
C HIS A 79 -13.02 14.06 -3.64
N ALA A 80 -13.86 14.52 -4.56
CA ALA A 80 -13.44 15.56 -5.50
C ALA A 80 -13.45 16.91 -4.76
N THR A 81 -12.41 17.72 -4.89
CA THR A 81 -12.27 18.95 -4.09
C THR A 81 -13.14 20.10 -4.56
N ASP A 82 -13.73 19.97 -5.75
CA ASP A 82 -14.62 20.95 -6.38
C ASP A 82 -16.10 20.56 -6.29
N SER A 83 -16.44 19.45 -5.63
CA SER A 83 -17.81 18.99 -5.47
C SER A 83 -18.04 18.30 -4.12
N ASP A 84 -19.31 18.17 -3.73
CA ASP A 84 -19.69 17.40 -2.53
C ASP A 84 -19.75 15.88 -2.79
N SER A 85 -19.31 15.41 -3.95
CA SER A 85 -19.31 13.99 -4.29
C SER A 85 -18.27 13.24 -3.46
N VAL A 86 -18.70 12.11 -2.88
CA VAL A 86 -17.83 11.23 -2.09
C VAL A 86 -18.02 9.78 -2.53
N VAL A 87 -16.90 9.11 -2.83
CA VAL A 87 -16.85 7.65 -2.93
C VAL A 87 -16.43 7.12 -1.57
N VAL A 88 -17.24 6.23 -1.00
CA VAL A 88 -16.97 5.60 0.30
C VAL A 88 -16.64 4.13 0.06
N VAL A 89 -15.47 3.70 0.51
CA VAL A 89 -15.01 2.32 0.38
C VAL A 89 -14.78 1.72 1.77
N PRO A 90 -15.65 0.80 2.24
CA PRO A 90 -15.47 0.14 3.53
C PRO A 90 -14.16 -0.62 3.63
N PHE A 91 -13.51 -0.55 4.79
CA PHE A 91 -12.27 -1.26 5.12
C PHE A 91 -11.10 -0.98 4.17
N ALA A 92 -11.18 0.09 3.38
CA ALA A 92 -10.11 0.51 2.49
C ALA A 92 -9.08 1.40 3.21
N THR A 93 -7.83 1.21 2.86
CA THR A 93 -6.67 1.90 3.44
C THR A 93 -5.60 2.11 2.38
N ARG A 94 -4.53 2.84 2.72
CA ARG A 94 -3.34 3.05 1.87
C ARG A 94 -3.69 3.57 0.46
N PRO A 95 -4.40 4.71 0.35
CA PRO A 95 -4.62 5.35 -0.94
C PRO A 95 -3.30 5.78 -1.58
N VAL A 96 -3.13 5.52 -2.88
CA VAL A 96 -2.00 5.97 -3.70
C VAL A 96 -2.54 6.50 -5.03
N PHE A 97 -2.32 7.78 -5.29
CA PHE A 97 -2.64 8.41 -6.57
C PHE A 97 -1.54 8.12 -7.59
N SER A 98 -1.92 7.86 -8.84
CA SER A 98 -0.97 7.89 -9.96
C SER A 98 -0.54 9.34 -10.24
N SER A 99 0.71 9.52 -10.65
CA SER A 99 1.29 10.85 -10.97
C SER A 99 0.57 11.54 -12.14
N ASP A 100 0.03 10.75 -13.08
CA ASP A 100 -0.77 11.22 -14.21
C ASP A 100 -2.20 11.68 -13.83
N ASN A 101 -2.58 11.63 -12.55
CA ASN A 101 -3.90 12.00 -12.02
C ASN A 101 -5.09 11.21 -12.60
N ARG A 102 -4.86 10.04 -13.22
CA ARG A 102 -5.93 9.22 -13.80
C ARG A 102 -6.45 8.14 -12.86
N TRP A 103 -5.64 7.67 -11.93
CA TRP A 103 -5.95 6.51 -11.11
C TRP A 103 -5.70 6.77 -9.62
N LEU A 104 -6.54 6.13 -8.81
CA LEU A 104 -6.31 5.96 -7.38
C LEU A 104 -6.35 4.45 -7.07
N ALA A 105 -5.29 3.94 -6.47
CA ALA A 105 -5.19 2.58 -5.95
C ALA A 105 -5.37 2.59 -4.42
N TYR A 106 -6.01 1.57 -3.86
CA TYR A 106 -6.16 1.40 -2.42
C TYR A 106 -6.27 -0.08 -2.02
N SER A 107 -5.87 -0.40 -0.79
CA SER A 107 -5.98 -1.75 -0.22
C SER A 107 -7.32 -1.91 0.48
N ILE A 108 -8.12 -2.90 0.10
CA ILE A 108 -9.40 -3.24 0.73
C ILE A 108 -9.18 -4.45 1.64
N GLY A 109 -9.42 -4.28 2.94
CA GLY A 109 -9.40 -5.35 3.92
C GLY A 109 -10.77 -6.03 4.10
N VAL A 110 -10.85 -6.89 5.12
CA VAL A 110 -12.10 -7.52 5.56
C VAL A 110 -12.61 -6.88 6.86
N SER A 111 -13.91 -7.01 7.13
CA SER A 111 -14.52 -6.52 8.36
C SER A 111 -13.97 -7.22 9.61
N PRO A 112 -14.12 -6.61 10.82
CA PRO A 112 -13.74 -7.26 12.07
C PRO A 112 -14.37 -8.65 12.24
N ASP A 113 -15.66 -8.79 11.99
CA ASP A 113 -16.39 -10.05 12.12
C ASP A 113 -15.93 -11.10 11.10
N GLU A 114 -15.64 -10.69 9.86
CA GLU A 114 -15.09 -11.60 8.86
C GLU A 114 -13.69 -12.06 9.25
N ARG A 115 -12.87 -11.14 9.75
CA ARG A 115 -11.52 -11.43 10.23
C ARG A 115 -11.54 -12.46 11.37
N GLU A 116 -12.43 -12.28 12.34
CA GLU A 116 -12.60 -13.23 13.46
C GLU A 116 -13.02 -14.61 12.94
N ARG A 117 -14.02 -14.67 12.05
CA ARG A 117 -14.46 -15.93 11.41
C ARG A 117 -13.33 -16.63 10.66
N MET A 118 -12.51 -15.89 9.90
CA MET A 118 -11.35 -16.45 9.21
C MET A 118 -10.28 -16.94 10.19
N GLN A 119 -10.03 -16.24 11.29
CA GLN A 119 -9.07 -16.66 12.32
C GLN A 119 -9.52 -17.95 13.03
N GLU A 120 -10.80 -18.05 13.40
CA GLU A 120 -11.38 -19.28 13.97
C GLU A 120 -11.26 -20.46 12.99
N ALA A 121 -11.47 -20.19 11.70
CA ALA A 121 -11.31 -21.16 10.62
C ALA A 121 -9.85 -21.41 10.21
N ARG A 122 -8.87 -20.74 10.85
CA ARG A 122 -7.42 -20.80 10.53
C ARG A 122 -7.11 -20.47 9.07
N GLN A 123 -7.85 -19.53 8.49
CA GLN A 123 -7.66 -19.05 7.13
C GLN A 123 -6.81 -17.78 7.11
N THR A 124 -5.91 -17.69 6.13
CA THR A 124 -5.09 -16.51 5.89
C THR A 124 -5.95 -15.36 5.39
N VAL A 125 -5.91 -14.22 6.08
CA VAL A 125 -6.59 -12.99 5.66
C VAL A 125 -5.77 -12.30 4.57
N LYS A 126 -6.34 -12.19 3.39
CA LYS A 126 -5.74 -11.50 2.25
C LYS A 126 -6.52 -10.24 1.91
N ASN A 127 -5.80 -9.20 1.51
CA ASN A 127 -6.38 -7.95 1.05
C ASN A 127 -6.68 -8.02 -0.45
N LYS A 128 -7.56 -7.13 -0.88
CA LYS A 128 -7.85 -6.85 -2.29
C LYS A 128 -7.24 -5.50 -2.67
N LEU A 129 -6.96 -5.31 -3.94
CA LEU A 129 -6.71 -3.99 -4.52
C LEU A 129 -8.04 -3.43 -5.03
N GLY A 130 -8.33 -2.17 -4.72
CA GLY A 130 -9.31 -1.38 -5.46
C GLY A 130 -8.61 -0.35 -6.35
N LEU A 131 -9.14 -0.15 -7.55
CA LEU A 131 -8.73 0.86 -8.51
C LEU A 131 -9.93 1.75 -8.84
N LEU A 132 -9.75 3.05 -8.73
CA LEU A 132 -10.72 4.07 -9.16
C LEU A 132 -10.12 4.88 -10.31
N ASN A 133 -10.79 4.91 -11.45
CA ASN A 133 -10.49 5.85 -12.52
C ASN A 133 -11.07 7.22 -12.16
N LEU A 134 -10.21 8.20 -11.95
CA LEU A 134 -10.58 9.54 -11.49
C LEU A 134 -11.22 10.40 -12.60
N THR A 135 -11.14 9.95 -13.85
CA THR A 135 -11.75 10.62 -15.01
C THR A 135 -13.15 10.08 -15.28
N THR A 136 -13.33 8.75 -15.27
CA THR A 136 -14.59 8.10 -15.63
C THR A 136 -15.44 7.70 -14.44
N GLY A 137 -14.86 7.61 -13.24
CA GLY A 137 -15.50 7.06 -12.05
C GLY A 137 -15.59 5.52 -12.04
N GLU A 138 -15.05 4.84 -13.06
CA GLU A 138 -15.02 3.37 -13.12
C GLU A 138 -14.21 2.80 -11.95
N GLN A 139 -14.74 1.75 -11.32
CA GLN A 139 -14.09 1.04 -10.22
C GLN A 139 -13.83 -0.42 -10.60
N GLU A 140 -12.66 -0.91 -10.21
CA GLU A 140 -12.24 -2.31 -10.38
C GLU A 140 -11.68 -2.84 -9.06
N THR A 141 -11.94 -4.11 -8.75
CA THR A 141 -11.38 -4.79 -7.58
C THR A 141 -10.63 -6.04 -8.04
N ILE A 142 -9.44 -6.25 -7.50
CA ILE A 142 -8.58 -7.41 -7.76
C ILE A 142 -8.28 -8.11 -6.44
N ASP A 143 -8.58 -9.40 -6.36
CA ASP A 143 -8.37 -10.20 -5.14
C ASP A 143 -6.89 -10.53 -4.92
N ASP A 144 -6.55 -10.90 -3.67
CA ASP A 144 -5.26 -11.48 -3.27
C ASP A 144 -4.01 -10.65 -3.63
N ILE A 145 -4.12 -9.32 -3.53
CA ILE A 145 -3.00 -8.40 -3.73
C ILE A 145 -2.40 -7.99 -2.38
N GLN A 146 -1.15 -8.35 -2.15
CA GLN A 146 -0.42 -8.05 -0.91
C GLN A 146 0.07 -6.60 -0.87
N SER A 147 0.63 -6.13 -1.98
CA SER A 147 1.09 -4.75 -2.14
C SER A 147 1.06 -4.33 -3.59
N PHE A 148 1.07 -3.02 -3.81
CA PHE A 148 1.07 -2.41 -5.13
C PHE A 148 1.87 -1.11 -5.13
N SER A 149 2.35 -0.70 -6.30
CA SER A 149 2.99 0.60 -6.52
C SER A 149 2.86 1.00 -7.99
N PHE A 150 2.71 2.30 -8.24
CA PHE A 150 2.83 2.86 -9.58
C PHE A 150 4.31 3.06 -9.93
N SER A 151 4.63 3.08 -11.23
CA SER A 151 5.82 3.77 -11.73
C SER A 151 5.69 5.28 -11.52
N ASP A 152 6.80 6.00 -11.51
CA ASP A 152 6.81 7.44 -11.23
C ASP A 152 6.04 8.25 -12.28
N ASP A 153 5.99 7.77 -13.53
CA ASP A 153 5.16 8.34 -14.61
C ASP A 153 3.67 7.95 -14.54
N GLY A 154 3.30 7.05 -13.63
CA GLY A 154 1.94 6.55 -13.44
C GLY A 154 1.41 5.67 -14.58
N LEU A 155 2.24 5.33 -15.56
CA LEU A 155 1.84 4.57 -16.74
C LEU A 155 1.82 3.06 -16.48
N TYR A 156 2.52 2.59 -15.45
CA TYR A 156 2.58 1.19 -15.06
C TYR A 156 2.27 1.01 -13.57
N MET A 157 1.84 -0.19 -13.22
CA MET A 157 1.62 -0.58 -11.84
C MET A 157 2.12 -2.00 -11.60
N THR A 158 2.86 -2.19 -10.52
CA THR A 158 3.27 -3.51 -10.03
C THR A 158 2.32 -3.98 -8.94
N LEU A 159 1.89 -5.25 -9.01
CA LEU A 159 1.03 -5.91 -8.04
C LEU A 159 1.75 -7.14 -7.48
N ARG A 160 2.10 -7.12 -6.20
CA ARG A 160 2.73 -8.25 -5.52
C ARG A 160 1.65 -9.16 -4.95
N LEU A 161 1.68 -10.44 -5.33
CA LEU A 161 0.80 -11.46 -4.77
C LEU A 161 1.36 -11.97 -3.44
N TYR A 162 0.49 -12.63 -2.67
CA TYR A 162 0.90 -13.32 -1.46
C TYR A 162 1.78 -14.54 -1.79
N LYS A 163 2.79 -14.79 -0.94
CA LYS A 163 3.59 -16.01 -1.00
C LYS A 163 2.68 -17.24 -0.87
N PRO A 164 2.79 -18.24 -1.77
CA PRO A 164 2.06 -19.50 -1.63
C PRO A 164 2.37 -20.21 -0.30
N GLU A 165 1.36 -20.79 0.33
CA GLU A 165 1.55 -21.55 1.57
C GLU A 165 2.43 -22.78 1.33
N GLY A 166 3.31 -23.09 2.29
CA GLY A 166 4.20 -24.26 2.23
C GLY A 166 5.47 -24.10 1.38
N ARG A 167 5.64 -22.97 0.66
CA ARG A 167 6.89 -22.68 -0.07
C ARG A 167 8.00 -22.22 0.88
N GLU A 168 9.20 -22.76 0.75
CA GLU A 168 10.34 -22.34 1.57
C GLU A 168 10.96 -21.05 1.04
N SER A 169 11.14 -20.91 -0.28
CA SER A 169 11.74 -19.72 -0.90
C SER A 169 10.90 -18.45 -0.69
N ASN A 170 11.53 -17.27 -0.78
CA ASN A 170 10.87 -15.98 -0.59
C ASN A 170 10.22 -15.43 -1.87
N GLY A 171 10.43 -16.11 -3.00
CA GLY A 171 9.91 -15.71 -4.31
C GLY A 171 8.38 -15.77 -4.38
N VAL A 172 7.79 -14.69 -4.88
CA VAL A 172 6.35 -14.57 -5.16
C VAL A 172 6.08 -14.15 -6.59
N ASP A 173 4.84 -14.24 -7.02
CA ASP A 173 4.44 -13.68 -8.30
C ASP A 173 4.21 -12.17 -8.17
N VAL A 174 4.75 -11.42 -9.13
CA VAL A 174 4.49 -9.99 -9.29
C VAL A 174 3.88 -9.76 -10.67
N LEU A 175 2.76 -9.07 -10.71
CA LEU A 175 2.14 -8.65 -11.96
C LEU A 175 2.62 -7.24 -12.32
N VAL A 176 3.00 -7.01 -13.57
CA VAL A 176 3.22 -5.67 -14.12
C VAL A 176 2.08 -5.35 -15.07
N ARG A 177 1.35 -4.29 -14.78
CA ARG A 177 0.15 -3.87 -15.51
C ARG A 177 0.35 -2.51 -16.17
N ASP A 178 0.06 -2.44 -17.46
CA ASP A 178 -0.02 -1.21 -18.23
C ASP A 178 -1.33 -0.46 -17.90
N MET A 179 -1.20 0.81 -17.50
CA MET A 179 -2.31 1.69 -17.07
C MET A 179 -2.81 2.63 -18.18
N THR A 180 -2.20 2.59 -19.38
CA THR A 180 -2.53 3.47 -20.52
C THR A 180 -3.75 2.98 -21.30
N THR A 181 -3.65 1.83 -21.98
CA THR A 181 -4.71 1.25 -22.80
C THR A 181 -4.61 -0.28 -22.85
N GLY A 182 -5.75 -0.97 -22.76
CA GLY A 182 -5.81 -2.43 -22.89
C GLY A 182 -5.42 -3.23 -21.64
N ARG A 183 -4.99 -2.57 -20.55
CA ARG A 183 -4.75 -3.18 -19.21
C ARG A 183 -3.91 -4.46 -19.31
N ARG A 184 -2.95 -4.50 -20.24
CA ARG A 184 -2.11 -5.69 -20.45
C ARG A 184 -1.36 -5.96 -19.15
N THR A 185 -1.38 -7.20 -18.73
CA THR A 185 -0.74 -7.65 -17.50
C THR A 185 0.23 -8.77 -17.83
N ILE A 186 1.44 -8.67 -17.30
CA ILE A 186 2.49 -9.70 -17.42
C ILE A 186 2.81 -10.19 -16.01
N THR A 187 3.01 -11.50 -15.86
CA THR A 187 3.39 -12.13 -14.60
C THR A 187 4.89 -12.40 -14.58
N LEU A 188 5.55 -11.94 -13.53
CA LEU A 188 6.95 -12.21 -13.19
C LEU A 188 6.95 -13.16 -11.99
N GLY A 189 7.46 -14.38 -12.16
CA GLY A 189 7.44 -15.41 -11.13
C GLY A 189 8.69 -15.41 -10.25
N ASN A 190 8.57 -15.94 -9.04
CA ASN A 190 9.67 -16.15 -8.07
C ASN A 190 10.41 -14.87 -7.65
N VAL A 191 9.77 -13.71 -7.72
CA VAL A 191 10.35 -12.42 -7.35
C VAL A 191 10.43 -12.31 -5.83
N ALA A 192 11.64 -12.22 -5.29
CA ALA A 192 11.88 -12.01 -3.85
C ALA A 192 11.85 -10.53 -3.50
N GLN A 193 12.63 -9.71 -4.21
CA GLN A 193 12.64 -8.26 -4.11
C GLN A 193 12.41 -7.61 -5.48
N MET A 194 11.83 -6.42 -5.46
CA MET A 194 11.60 -5.60 -6.64
C MET A 194 11.81 -4.13 -6.29
N ALA A 195 12.35 -3.35 -7.22
CA ALA A 195 12.42 -1.89 -7.12
C ALA A 195 12.27 -1.24 -8.50
N TRP A 196 11.38 -0.25 -8.60
CA TRP A 196 11.33 0.67 -9.73
C TRP A 196 12.60 1.53 -9.74
N GLN A 197 13.16 1.73 -10.92
CA GLN A 197 14.13 2.81 -11.16
C GLN A 197 13.43 4.14 -10.90
N ASP A 198 14.11 5.00 -10.16
CA ASP A 198 13.65 6.35 -9.86
C ASP A 198 13.62 7.20 -11.15
N GLU A 199 12.49 7.87 -11.41
CA GLU A 199 12.22 8.64 -12.63
C GLU A 199 12.51 7.84 -13.93
N GLY A 200 12.34 6.52 -13.86
CA GLY A 200 12.77 5.58 -14.89
C GLY A 200 11.71 4.56 -15.29
N HIS A 201 12.10 3.66 -16.19
CA HIS A 201 11.20 2.67 -16.78
C HIS A 201 11.64 1.22 -16.54
N LEU A 202 12.77 1.05 -15.85
CA LEU A 202 13.31 -0.25 -15.48
C LEU A 202 12.76 -0.70 -14.13
N ILE A 203 12.56 -2.01 -14.02
CA ILE A 203 12.27 -2.68 -12.77
C ILE A 203 13.40 -3.65 -12.48
N ALA A 204 14.16 -3.42 -11.40
CA ALA A 204 15.10 -4.41 -10.89
C ALA A 204 14.37 -5.43 -10.04
N MET A 205 14.75 -6.69 -10.15
CA MET A 205 14.22 -7.77 -9.34
C MET A 205 15.28 -8.80 -8.96
N THR A 206 15.14 -9.36 -7.77
CA THR A 206 15.86 -10.57 -7.37
C THR A 206 14.92 -11.76 -7.44
N MET A 207 15.43 -12.89 -7.92
CA MET A 207 14.69 -14.16 -7.97
C MET A 207 15.12 -15.06 -6.79
N ASP A 208 14.15 -15.76 -6.19
CA ASP A 208 14.39 -16.75 -5.13
C ASP A 208 13.53 -18.02 -5.33
N THR A 209 14.18 -19.07 -5.84
CA THR A 209 13.64 -20.42 -6.03
C THR A 209 14.04 -21.34 -4.88
N GLU A 210 13.32 -22.45 -4.69
CA GLU A 210 13.58 -23.39 -3.58
C GLU A 210 14.97 -24.04 -3.65
N ASP A 211 15.43 -24.32 -4.87
CA ASP A 211 16.74 -24.93 -5.15
C ASP A 211 17.83 -23.90 -5.46
N GLN A 212 17.50 -22.61 -5.44
CA GLN A 212 18.37 -21.48 -5.83
C GLN A 212 18.91 -21.50 -7.27
N MET A 213 18.65 -22.54 -8.07
CA MET A 213 19.13 -22.65 -9.45
C MET A 213 18.56 -21.57 -10.37
N GLY A 214 17.40 -21.00 -10.01
CA GLY A 214 16.76 -19.89 -10.71
C GLY A 214 17.05 -18.52 -10.11
N ASN A 215 17.94 -18.43 -9.13
CA ASN A 215 18.24 -17.17 -8.45
C ASN A 215 19.11 -16.26 -9.31
N GLY A 216 18.94 -14.96 -9.11
CA GLY A 216 19.66 -13.96 -9.87
C GLY A 216 19.11 -12.56 -9.69
N VAL A 217 19.76 -11.62 -10.35
CA VAL A 217 19.31 -10.24 -10.52
C VAL A 217 18.90 -10.06 -11.97
N SER A 218 17.72 -9.49 -12.19
CA SER A 218 17.23 -9.20 -13.54
C SER A 218 16.54 -7.85 -13.62
N LEU A 219 16.50 -7.30 -14.82
CA LEU A 219 15.81 -6.07 -15.18
C LEU A 219 14.65 -6.40 -16.10
N TYR A 220 13.51 -5.77 -15.85
CA TYR A 220 12.39 -5.75 -16.77
C TYR A 220 12.17 -4.31 -17.24
N ASN A 221 12.19 -4.12 -18.56
CA ASN A 221 11.88 -2.86 -19.20
C ASN A 221 10.36 -2.76 -19.39
N ALA A 222 9.69 -1.85 -18.68
CA ALA A 222 8.24 -1.73 -18.73
C ALA A 222 7.71 -1.23 -20.09
N LEU A 223 8.52 -0.46 -20.82
CA LEU A 223 8.16 0.09 -22.13
C LEU A 223 8.18 -0.98 -23.22
N THR A 224 9.23 -1.80 -23.25
CA THR A 224 9.44 -2.80 -24.32
C THR A 224 8.93 -4.19 -23.94
N GLY A 225 8.76 -4.46 -22.64
CA GLY A 225 8.48 -5.78 -22.10
C GLY A 225 9.68 -6.74 -22.14
N GLN A 226 10.89 -6.22 -22.39
CA GLN A 226 12.11 -7.02 -22.46
C GLN A 226 12.63 -7.33 -21.05
N MET A 227 13.11 -8.56 -20.88
CA MET A 227 13.77 -9.04 -19.66
C MET A 227 15.27 -9.19 -19.94
N ARG A 228 16.12 -8.72 -19.02
CA ARG A 228 17.58 -8.85 -19.09
C ARG A 228 18.13 -9.35 -17.75
N THR A 229 18.93 -10.40 -17.76
CA THR A 229 19.59 -10.91 -16.55
C THR A 229 20.94 -10.20 -16.35
N LEU A 230 21.20 -9.70 -15.15
CA LEU A 230 22.45 -9.02 -14.78
C LEU A 230 23.45 -9.96 -14.09
N ASP A 231 22.96 -10.84 -13.23
CA ASP A 231 23.72 -11.96 -12.61
C ASP A 231 22.76 -13.13 -12.37
N ALA A 232 23.27 -14.35 -12.43
CA ALA A 232 22.60 -15.59 -12.10
C ALA A 232 23.58 -16.54 -11.43
N ASP A 233 23.22 -17.01 -10.23
CA ASP A 233 24.04 -17.92 -9.44
C ASP A 233 23.18 -18.61 -8.37
N GLU A 234 23.65 -19.72 -7.84
CA GLU A 234 23.06 -20.44 -6.71
C GLU A 234 23.36 -19.67 -5.40
N ALA A 235 22.79 -18.48 -5.30
CA ALA A 235 23.02 -17.55 -4.19
C ALA A 235 21.74 -16.78 -3.86
N THR A 236 21.64 -16.23 -2.65
CA THR A 236 20.57 -15.28 -2.32
C THR A 236 21.00 -13.85 -2.59
N TYR A 237 20.19 -13.13 -3.37
CA TYR A 237 20.40 -11.72 -3.68
C TYR A 237 19.46 -10.83 -2.85
N ARG A 238 20.00 -9.74 -2.30
CA ARG A 238 19.30 -8.84 -1.38
C ARG A 238 19.67 -7.39 -1.62
N HIS A 239 18.82 -6.50 -1.13
CA HIS A 239 19.05 -5.06 -1.06
C HIS A 239 19.30 -4.39 -2.41
N LEU A 240 18.38 -4.60 -3.37
CA LEU A 240 18.31 -3.77 -4.58
C LEU A 240 18.28 -2.29 -4.18
N ALA A 241 19.16 -1.45 -4.71
CA ALA A 241 19.11 0.00 -4.51
C ALA A 241 19.53 0.74 -5.78
N TRP A 242 18.60 1.52 -6.32
CA TRP A 242 18.86 2.45 -7.41
C TRP A 242 19.54 3.72 -6.91
N ARG A 243 20.34 4.36 -7.76
CA ARG A 243 20.72 5.77 -7.59
C ARG A 243 19.52 6.64 -7.97
N GLU A 244 19.38 7.77 -7.29
CA GLU A 244 18.36 8.78 -7.58
C GLU A 244 18.51 9.29 -9.02
N ASP A 245 17.39 9.45 -9.72
CA ASP A 245 17.24 9.90 -11.10
C ASP A 245 17.98 9.08 -12.20
N GLU A 246 18.65 7.97 -11.85
CA GLU A 246 19.69 7.38 -12.70
C GLU A 246 19.65 5.86 -12.74
N ALA A 247 20.05 5.28 -13.88
CA ALA A 247 20.01 3.84 -14.14
C ALA A 247 21.18 3.07 -13.48
N ASP A 248 21.59 3.45 -12.27
CA ASP A 248 22.67 2.81 -11.54
C ASP A 248 22.08 1.94 -10.41
N LEU A 249 22.45 0.65 -10.36
CA LEU A 249 21.90 -0.31 -9.41
C LEU A 249 23.01 -0.96 -8.59
N VAL A 250 22.82 -1.06 -7.28
CA VAL A 250 23.65 -1.89 -6.39
C VAL A 250 22.82 -3.00 -5.76
N VAL A 251 23.43 -4.17 -5.60
CA VAL A 251 22.84 -5.38 -5.01
C VAL A 251 23.86 -6.11 -4.15
N LEU A 252 23.41 -6.76 -3.09
CA LEU A 252 24.22 -7.67 -2.27
C LEU A 252 23.94 -9.13 -2.68
N LYS A 253 25.01 -9.87 -2.97
CA LYS A 253 24.97 -11.31 -3.25
C LYS A 253 25.54 -12.07 -2.06
N THR A 254 24.73 -12.92 -1.44
CA THR A 254 25.10 -13.68 -0.25
C THR A 254 26.07 -14.80 -0.61
N TYR A 255 27.11 -14.98 0.20
CA TYR A 255 27.94 -16.16 0.19
C TYR A 255 28.08 -16.73 1.61
N SER A 256 28.49 -17.99 1.68
CA SER A 256 28.82 -18.70 2.91
C SER A 256 30.21 -19.29 2.81
N ASP A 257 30.82 -19.51 3.95
CA ASP A 257 32.08 -20.23 4.13
C ASP A 257 32.01 -20.95 5.48
N GLU A 258 32.76 -22.05 5.59
CA GLU A 258 32.72 -22.92 6.76
C GLU A 258 33.51 -22.37 7.96
N GLU A 259 34.33 -21.34 7.74
CA GLU A 259 35.22 -20.77 8.75
C GLU A 259 34.52 -19.76 9.68
N HIS A 260 33.35 -19.23 9.26
CA HIS A 260 32.65 -18.19 10.00
C HIS A 260 31.15 -18.49 10.13
N GLU A 261 30.60 -18.20 11.30
CA GLU A 261 29.18 -18.42 11.59
C GLU A 261 28.25 -17.32 11.05
N ASP A 262 28.80 -16.20 10.56
CA ASP A 262 28.02 -15.08 10.04
C ASP A 262 27.90 -15.03 8.52
N THR A 263 26.73 -14.58 8.07
CA THR A 263 26.43 -14.34 6.65
C THR A 263 27.27 -13.21 6.10
N ALA A 264 27.85 -13.34 4.91
CA ALA A 264 28.55 -12.24 4.25
C ALA A 264 28.08 -12.05 2.82
N HIS A 265 28.48 -10.91 2.24
CA HIS A 265 28.00 -10.48 0.93
C HIS A 265 29.11 -9.96 0.03
N VAL A 266 29.01 -10.32 -1.25
CA VAL A 266 29.66 -9.65 -2.36
C VAL A 266 28.78 -8.46 -2.76
N VAL A 267 29.39 -7.30 -3.03
CA VAL A 267 28.67 -6.14 -3.57
C VAL A 267 28.79 -6.14 -5.07
N MET A 268 27.66 -6.02 -5.76
CA MET A 268 27.61 -5.91 -7.21
C MET A 268 26.92 -4.61 -7.58
N ALA A 269 27.54 -3.84 -8.46
CA ALA A 269 27.00 -2.58 -8.92
C ALA A 269 27.07 -2.48 -10.45
N TRP A 270 26.04 -1.90 -11.05
CA TRP A 270 25.99 -1.59 -12.47
C TRP A 270 25.65 -0.12 -12.64
N ARG A 271 26.13 0.47 -13.72
CA ARG A 271 25.82 1.85 -14.11
C ARG A 271 25.28 1.87 -15.53
N ASP A 272 24.54 2.92 -15.84
CA ASP A 272 23.98 3.17 -17.18
C ASP A 272 23.13 1.98 -17.68
N LEU A 273 22.28 1.41 -16.83
CA LEU A 273 21.50 0.20 -17.14
C LEU A 273 20.43 0.39 -18.23
N ASP A 274 20.18 1.61 -18.71
CA ASP A 274 19.43 1.84 -19.94
C ASP A 274 20.17 1.32 -21.18
N ASP A 275 21.49 1.14 -21.11
CA ASP A 275 22.32 0.49 -22.14
C ASP A 275 22.39 -1.04 -21.89
N ASP A 276 22.42 -1.82 -22.97
CA ASP A 276 22.56 -3.27 -22.96
C ASP A 276 24.00 -3.75 -22.72
N ASP A 277 25.01 -2.89 -22.89
CA ASP A 277 26.43 -3.24 -22.75
C ASP A 277 27.02 -3.02 -21.34
N SER A 278 26.16 -2.75 -20.33
CA SER A 278 26.58 -2.53 -18.95
C SER A 278 27.38 -3.71 -18.34
N ARG A 279 28.37 -3.40 -17.51
CA ARG A 279 29.19 -4.40 -16.80
C ARG A 279 29.08 -4.22 -15.29
N ALA A 280 29.17 -5.33 -14.57
CA ALA A 280 29.20 -5.30 -13.12
C ALA A 280 30.56 -4.80 -12.61
N PHE A 281 30.53 -3.87 -11.68
CA PHE A 281 31.59 -3.63 -10.70
C PHE A 281 31.35 -4.58 -9.53
N VAL A 282 32.33 -5.42 -9.22
CA VAL A 282 32.22 -6.43 -8.16
C VAL A 282 33.24 -6.11 -7.07
N LEU A 283 32.76 -6.05 -5.83
CA LEU A 283 33.60 -6.01 -4.65
C LEU A 283 33.34 -7.28 -3.86
N ASP A 284 34.25 -8.25 -4.02
CA ASP A 284 34.24 -9.51 -3.29
C ASP A 284 35.25 -9.44 -2.14
N PRO A 285 34.80 -9.43 -0.86
CA PRO A 285 35.69 -9.40 0.30
C PRO A 285 36.67 -10.59 0.40
N ARG A 286 36.46 -11.65 -0.39
CA ARG A 286 37.31 -12.86 -0.42
C ARG A 286 38.51 -12.73 -1.36
N GLU A 287 38.54 -11.72 -2.23
CA GLU A 287 39.66 -11.52 -3.16
C GLU A 287 40.78 -10.71 -2.49
N ASP A 288 41.99 -11.28 -2.44
CA ASP A 288 43.15 -10.73 -1.71
C ASP A 288 43.79 -9.49 -2.37
N GLU A 289 43.59 -9.28 -3.67
CA GLU A 289 44.27 -8.22 -4.42
C GLU A 289 43.38 -6.99 -4.64
N GLY A 290 43.64 -5.91 -3.90
CA GLY A 290 43.09 -4.58 -4.18
C GLY A 290 41.69 -4.28 -3.62
N THR A 291 41.18 -5.14 -2.72
CA THR A 291 39.89 -4.94 -2.06
C THR A 291 39.93 -3.72 -1.12
N MET A 292 38.94 -2.84 -1.25
CA MET A 292 38.72 -1.69 -0.33
C MET A 292 38.19 -2.12 1.05
N VAL A 293 38.07 -3.43 1.29
CA VAL A 293 37.49 -4.03 2.48
C VAL A 293 38.64 -4.53 3.36
N PRO A 294 38.77 -4.06 4.62
CA PRO A 294 39.81 -4.55 5.52
C PRO A 294 39.75 -6.07 5.74
N ALA A 295 40.91 -6.70 5.95
CA ALA A 295 40.96 -8.12 6.28
C ALA A 295 40.17 -8.44 7.55
N GLY A 296 39.45 -9.56 7.56
CA GLY A 296 38.65 -10.00 8.71
C GLY A 296 37.33 -9.26 8.91
N VAL A 297 36.87 -8.46 7.93
CA VAL A 297 35.54 -7.84 7.96
C VAL A 297 34.65 -8.33 6.82
N ARG A 298 33.33 -8.36 7.07
CA ARG A 298 32.29 -8.63 6.06
C ARG A 298 31.52 -7.36 5.72
N VAL A 299 30.94 -7.37 4.52
CA VAL A 299 29.77 -6.54 4.21
C VAL A 299 28.54 -7.16 4.87
N VAL A 300 27.72 -6.34 5.53
CA VAL A 300 26.54 -6.77 6.29
C VAL A 300 25.22 -6.40 5.61
N GLU A 301 24.19 -7.23 5.77
CA GLU A 301 22.84 -6.95 5.24
C GLU A 301 22.01 -5.96 6.08
N TYR A 302 22.26 -5.82 7.38
CA TYR A 302 21.46 -4.93 8.23
C TYR A 302 21.65 -3.43 7.92
N ARG A 303 22.56 -3.08 7.00
CA ARG A 303 22.68 -1.76 6.39
C ARG A 303 22.53 -1.88 4.86
N ARG A 304 21.40 -1.43 4.33
CA ARG A 304 21.16 -1.36 2.88
C ARG A 304 22.25 -0.47 2.22
N PRO A 305 22.86 -0.91 1.11
CA PRO A 305 23.78 -0.08 0.34
C PRO A 305 23.08 1.18 -0.19
N SER A 306 23.85 2.25 -0.38
CA SER A 306 23.34 3.49 -0.99
C SER A 306 24.41 4.18 -1.83
N TRP A 307 24.00 4.85 -2.90
CA TRP A 307 24.88 5.62 -3.77
C TRP A 307 25.16 7.02 -3.20
N SER A 308 26.30 7.60 -3.55
CA SER A 308 26.46 9.05 -3.58
C SER A 308 25.68 9.64 -4.76
N GLU A 309 25.34 10.93 -4.68
CA GLU A 309 24.61 11.64 -5.74
C GLU A 309 25.35 11.60 -7.09
N ASP A 310 26.69 11.77 -7.07
CA ASP A 310 27.56 11.65 -8.26
C ASP A 310 27.83 10.19 -8.70
N GLY A 311 27.34 9.23 -7.91
CA GLY A 311 27.53 7.78 -8.03
C GLY A 311 28.99 7.30 -8.04
N ASN A 312 29.95 8.14 -7.64
CA ASN A 312 31.36 7.74 -7.52
C ASN A 312 31.63 6.92 -6.26
N THR A 313 30.69 6.88 -5.31
CA THR A 313 30.81 6.16 -4.04
C THR A 313 29.56 5.34 -3.75
N ILE A 314 29.76 4.14 -3.21
CA ILE A 314 28.71 3.32 -2.62
C ILE A 314 29.01 3.19 -1.12
N PHE A 315 28.03 3.52 -0.28
CA PHE A 315 28.14 3.39 1.17
C PHE A 315 27.65 2.02 1.61
N LEU A 316 28.47 1.33 2.40
CA LEU A 316 28.26 -0.04 2.85
C LEU A 316 28.28 -0.13 4.38
N GLY A 317 27.66 -1.18 4.93
CA GLY A 317 27.88 -1.56 6.31
C GLY A 317 28.98 -2.61 6.39
N LEU A 318 29.94 -2.41 7.30
CA LEU A 318 31.03 -3.35 7.56
C LEU A 318 30.98 -3.82 9.01
N GLN A 319 31.35 -5.07 9.25
CA GLN A 319 31.49 -5.64 10.58
C GLN A 319 32.60 -6.69 10.59
N GLU A 320 33.33 -6.79 11.69
CA GLU A 320 34.27 -7.90 11.92
C GLU A 320 33.56 -9.26 11.80
N ARG A 321 34.29 -10.21 11.23
CA ARG A 321 33.85 -11.58 11.05
C ARG A 321 33.95 -12.34 12.37
N ARG A 322 32.99 -13.24 12.61
CA ARG A 322 32.97 -14.13 13.76
C ARG A 322 33.38 -15.53 13.31
N PRO A 323 34.57 -16.01 13.72
CA PRO A 323 35.00 -17.35 13.38
C PRO A 323 34.07 -18.37 14.03
N VAL A 324 33.93 -19.54 13.44
CA VAL A 324 33.31 -20.68 14.10
C VAL A 324 34.20 -21.09 15.28
N GLU A 325 33.67 -21.06 16.50
CA GLU A 325 34.37 -21.58 17.68
C GLU A 325 34.53 -23.10 17.53
N ASN A 326 35.78 -23.58 17.55
CA ASN A 326 36.06 -25.02 17.55
C ASN A 326 35.99 -25.55 18.99
N ALA A 327 35.39 -26.72 19.17
CA ALA A 327 35.26 -27.37 20.48
C ALA A 327 36.61 -27.68 21.19
N GLU A 328 37.74 -27.58 20.48
CA GLU A 328 39.08 -27.72 21.07
C GLU A 328 39.55 -26.46 21.80
N ASP A 329 38.99 -25.29 21.49
CA ASP A 329 39.35 -24.01 22.15
C ASP A 329 38.66 -23.86 23.52
N GLU A 330 37.52 -24.52 23.75
CA GLU A 330 36.86 -24.58 25.07
C GLU A 330 37.64 -25.44 26.09
N GLU A 331 38.34 -26.49 25.65
CA GLU A 331 39.16 -27.33 26.55
C GLU A 331 40.46 -26.62 26.98
N ALA A 332 40.95 -25.66 26.20
CA ALA A 332 42.16 -24.90 26.53
C ALA A 332 41.90 -23.79 27.58
N GLU A 333 40.71 -23.18 27.62
CA GLU A 333 40.34 -22.23 28.68
C GLU A 333 39.86 -22.92 29.97
N GLY A 334 39.48 -24.20 29.90
CA GLY A 334 39.03 -24.99 31.06
C GLY A 334 40.14 -25.58 31.94
N ASP A 335 41.40 -25.62 31.46
CA ASP A 335 42.53 -26.26 32.17
C ASP A 335 43.49 -25.25 32.85
N GLU A 336 43.17 -23.94 32.81
CA GLU A 336 43.88 -22.89 33.59
C GLU A 336 43.17 -22.49 34.91
N GLY A 337 42.21 -23.29 35.38
CA GLY A 337 41.39 -23.03 36.59
C GLY A 337 41.89 -23.61 37.91
#